data_AF-A0AA96RL83-F1
#
_entry.id   AF-A0AA96RL83-F1
#
_cell.length_a   1.000
_cell.length_b   1.000
_cell.length_c   1.000
_cell.angle_alpha   90.00
_cell.angle_beta   90.00
_cell.angle_gamma   90.00
#
_symmetry.space_group_name_H-M   'P 1'
#
loop_
_entity.id
_entity.type
_entity.pdbx_description
1 polymer ?
#
loop_
_entity_poly.entity_id
_entity_poly.type
_entity_poly.pdbx_seq_one_letter_code
_entity_poly.pdbx_strand_id
1 'polypeptide(L)'
;MNNHNEQMQMPDYASNPSFPSYAPYYPISKKKKWAAGVLSCILPGAGHFYLGLMQRGLFIMMLLIFDIFSITALVDNREASVPIVTLFALFIPVIYCYNLFDALQLTDHVNRRLELGAFAIPAEDMELNDPLQKLMKGTNVGVILIIAGGLIFMLSNKPSWFSALFHLMGSFVGSCILVLAGVAMFLLDSRKNK
;
A
#
# COMPACT_ATOMS: atom_id res chain seq x y z
N MET A 1 -62.27 55.71 0.25
CA MET A 1 -60.94 55.22 0.67
C MET A 1 -60.95 53.70 0.61
N ASN A 2 -60.44 53.13 -0.48
CA ASN A 2 -60.41 51.69 -0.71
C ASN A 2 -59.18 51.07 -0.02
N ASN A 3 -59.44 50.23 0.99
CA ASN A 3 -58.47 49.32 1.58
C ASN A 3 -58.08 48.25 0.55
N HIS A 4 -56.84 48.28 0.06
CA HIS A 4 -56.22 47.11 -0.56
C HIS A 4 -55.36 46.41 0.48
N ASN A 5 -55.95 45.39 1.11
CA ASN A 5 -55.19 44.38 1.83
C ASN A 5 -54.47 43.53 0.78
N GLU A 6 -53.22 43.86 0.48
CA GLU A 6 -52.34 42.99 -0.30
C GLU A 6 -52.02 41.76 0.55
N GLN A 7 -52.87 40.74 0.45
CA GLN A 7 -52.59 39.42 0.97
C GLN A 7 -51.36 38.91 0.23
N MET A 8 -50.24 38.76 0.95
CA MET A 8 -49.06 38.04 0.46
C MET A 8 -49.50 36.60 0.16
N GLN A 9 -49.85 36.34 -1.08
CA GLN A 9 -50.13 35.01 -1.60
C GLN A 9 -48.80 34.24 -1.57
N MET A 10 -48.59 33.46 -0.51
CA MET A 10 -47.49 32.51 -0.46
C MET A 10 -47.69 31.52 -1.62
N PRO A 11 -46.67 31.27 -2.46
CA PRO A 11 -46.75 30.22 -3.47
C PRO A 11 -47.13 28.91 -2.77
N ASP A 12 -48.18 28.26 -3.26
CA ASP A 12 -48.61 26.95 -2.78
C ASP A 12 -47.49 25.95 -3.10
N TYR A 13 -46.56 25.79 -2.15
CA TYR A 13 -45.57 24.72 -2.17
C TYR A 13 -46.35 23.43 -1.95
N ALA A 14 -46.98 22.96 -3.02
CA ALA A 14 -47.52 21.62 -3.11
C ALA A 14 -46.42 20.69 -2.60
N SER A 15 -46.64 20.12 -1.42
CA SER A 15 -45.79 19.12 -0.79
C SER A 15 -45.93 17.84 -1.59
N ASN A 16 -45.47 17.86 -2.84
CA ASN A 16 -45.41 16.69 -3.69
C ASN A 16 -44.18 15.92 -3.22
N PRO A 17 -44.31 14.83 -2.44
CA PRO A 17 -43.17 14.06 -2.00
C PRO A 17 -42.81 13.11 -3.16
N SER A 18 -42.49 13.67 -4.32
CA SER A 18 -42.08 12.90 -5.50
C SER A 18 -40.67 12.32 -5.33
N PHE A 19 -39.96 12.71 -4.27
CA PHE A 19 -38.73 12.08 -3.83
C PHE A 19 -39.01 11.26 -2.56
N PRO A 20 -38.76 9.94 -2.56
CA PRO A 20 -38.72 9.20 -1.31
C PRO A 20 -37.59 9.79 -0.43
N SER A 21 -37.93 10.17 0.80
CA SER A 21 -37.02 10.84 1.76
C SER A 21 -35.91 9.92 2.31
N TYR A 22 -35.82 8.69 1.80
CA TYR A 22 -34.80 7.71 2.16
C TYR A 22 -34.68 6.72 0.99
N ALA A 23 -33.45 6.48 0.54
CA ALA A 23 -33.20 5.33 -0.31
C ALA A 23 -33.58 4.05 0.47
N PRO A 24 -34.30 3.09 -0.13
CA PRO A 24 -34.63 1.85 0.55
C PRO A 24 -33.33 1.19 1.07
N TYR A 25 -33.27 0.97 2.38
CA TYR A 25 -32.14 0.26 3.01
C TYR A 25 -32.21 -1.20 2.60
N TYR A 26 -31.53 -1.54 1.50
CA TYR A 26 -31.26 -2.92 1.18
C TYR A 26 -30.20 -3.41 2.18
N PRO A 27 -30.49 -4.44 2.99
CA PRO A 27 -29.48 -5.02 3.86
C PRO A 27 -28.37 -5.59 2.96
N ILE A 28 -27.23 -4.88 2.87
CA ILE A 28 -26.09 -5.40 2.14
C ILE A 28 -25.55 -6.59 2.92
N SER A 29 -25.42 -7.73 2.25
CA SER A 29 -24.90 -8.94 2.87
C SER A 29 -23.43 -8.73 3.26
N LYS A 30 -23.12 -9.01 4.54
CA LYS A 30 -21.74 -8.94 5.04
C LYS A 30 -20.85 -9.93 4.28
N LYS A 31 -19.66 -9.50 3.89
CA LYS A 31 -18.62 -10.34 3.30
C LYS A 31 -18.10 -11.31 4.36
N LYS A 32 -17.87 -12.57 3.96
CA LYS A 32 -17.39 -13.62 4.86
C LYS A 32 -15.87 -13.54 5.00
N LYS A 33 -15.36 -13.34 6.22
CA LYS A 33 -13.92 -13.34 6.54
C LYS A 33 -13.22 -14.61 6.09
N TRP A 34 -13.86 -15.75 6.32
CA TRP A 34 -13.31 -17.05 5.93
C TRP A 34 -13.15 -17.17 4.42
N ALA A 35 -14.12 -16.71 3.63
CA ALA A 35 -14.00 -16.73 2.18
C ALA A 35 -12.85 -15.84 1.68
N ALA A 36 -12.70 -14.63 2.24
CA ALA A 36 -11.58 -13.74 1.91
C ALA A 36 -10.21 -14.35 2.27
N GLY A 37 -10.10 -14.98 3.44
CA GLY A 37 -8.89 -15.67 3.87
C GLY A 37 -8.55 -16.89 3.00
N VAL A 38 -9.53 -17.74 2.71
CA VAL A 38 -9.35 -18.92 1.84
C VAL A 38 -8.94 -18.50 0.43
N LEU A 39 -9.58 -17.48 -0.14
CA LEU A 39 -9.19 -16.98 -1.47
C LEU A 39 -7.75 -16.44 -1.47
N SER A 40 -7.37 -15.72 -0.42
CA SER A 40 -5.99 -15.21 -0.25
C SER A 40 -4.97 -16.33 -0.09
N CYS A 41 -5.37 -17.46 0.50
CA CYS A 41 -4.54 -18.65 0.64
C CYS A 41 -4.38 -19.38 -0.71
N ILE A 42 -5.44 -19.50 -1.51
CA ILE A 42 -5.32 -20.19 -2.80
C ILE A 42 -4.44 -19.38 -3.76
N LEU A 43 -4.66 -18.07 -3.84
CA LEU A 43 -3.92 -17.20 -4.73
C LEU A 43 -3.62 -15.86 -4.04
N PRO A 44 -2.34 -15.43 -3.95
CA PRO A 44 -2.00 -14.13 -3.40
C PRO A 44 -2.68 -13.01 -4.21
N GLY A 45 -3.38 -12.12 -3.50
CA GLY A 45 -4.17 -11.03 -4.09
C GLY A 45 -5.62 -11.35 -4.43
N ALA A 46 -6.06 -12.62 -4.43
CA ALA A 46 -7.43 -12.98 -4.76
C ALA A 46 -8.45 -12.59 -3.67
N GLY A 47 -8.08 -12.66 -2.38
CA GLY A 47 -8.98 -12.21 -1.31
C GLY A 47 -9.31 -10.73 -1.37
N HIS A 48 -8.38 -9.89 -1.80
CA HIS A 48 -8.63 -8.47 -2.04
C HIS A 48 -9.64 -8.26 -3.18
N PHE A 49 -9.62 -9.11 -4.21
CA PHE A 49 -10.63 -9.07 -5.29
C PHE A 49 -12.03 -9.44 -4.79
N TYR A 50 -12.15 -10.43 -3.90
CA TYR A 50 -13.43 -10.77 -3.27
C TYR A 50 -14.06 -9.60 -2.49
N LEU A 51 -13.21 -8.77 -1.90
CA LEU A 51 -13.60 -7.57 -1.16
C LEU A 51 -13.83 -6.34 -2.04
N GLY A 52 -13.53 -6.41 -3.34
CA GLY A 52 -13.62 -5.29 -4.28
C GLY A 52 -12.41 -4.35 -4.28
N LEU A 53 -11.33 -4.69 -3.58
CA LEU A 53 -10.08 -3.91 -3.54
C LEU A 53 -9.13 -4.37 -4.65
N MET A 54 -9.50 -4.09 -5.91
CA MET A 54 -8.75 -4.52 -7.09
C MET A 54 -7.30 -4.00 -7.12
N GLN A 55 -7.08 -2.73 -6.76
CA GLN A 55 -5.73 -2.16 -6.75
C GLN A 55 -4.80 -2.92 -5.82
N ARG A 56 -5.21 -3.15 -4.57
CA ARG A 56 -4.37 -3.85 -3.59
C ARG A 56 -4.08 -5.29 -4.01
N GLY A 57 -5.09 -6.02 -4.48
CA GLY A 57 -4.89 -7.38 -4.97
C GLY A 57 -3.89 -7.44 -6.11
N LEU A 58 -3.98 -6.51 -7.06
CA LEU A 58 -3.09 -6.44 -8.22
C LEU A 58 -1.66 -6.05 -7.81
N PHE A 59 -1.50 -5.18 -6.82
CA PHE A 59 -0.18 -4.83 -6.27
C PHE A 59 0.52 -6.03 -5.63
N ILE A 60 -0.21 -6.80 -4.83
CA ILE A 60 0.31 -8.03 -4.21
C ILE A 60 0.73 -9.04 -5.29
N MET A 61 -0.07 -9.21 -6.34
CA MET A 61 0.29 -10.07 -7.48
C MET A 61 1.53 -9.56 -8.22
N MET A 62 1.61 -8.25 -8.49
CA MET A 62 2.77 -7.62 -9.13
C MET A 62 4.03 -7.80 -8.28
N LEU A 63 3.95 -7.62 -6.96
CA LEU A 63 5.06 -7.87 -6.05
C LEU A 63 5.54 -9.33 -6.11
N LEU A 64 4.61 -10.29 -6.09
CA LEU A 64 4.96 -11.70 -6.18
C LEU A 64 5.64 -12.04 -7.53
N ILE A 65 5.09 -11.54 -8.64
CA ILE A 65 5.67 -11.73 -9.98
C ILE A 65 7.06 -11.10 -10.05
N PHE A 66 7.20 -9.88 -9.52
CA PHE A 66 8.45 -9.16 -9.46
C PHE A 66 9.52 -9.90 -8.65
N ASP A 67 9.15 -10.47 -7.51
CA ASP A 67 10.01 -11.27 -6.64
C ASP A 67 10.50 -12.54 -7.36
N ILE A 68 9.59 -13.29 -7.98
CA ILE A 68 9.93 -14.50 -8.77
C ILE A 68 10.82 -14.16 -9.96
N PHE A 69 10.52 -13.08 -10.69
CA PHE A 69 11.34 -12.60 -11.79
C PHE A 69 12.75 -12.22 -11.32
N SER A 70 12.85 -11.51 -10.18
CA SER A 70 14.13 -11.13 -9.58
C SER A 70 14.96 -12.36 -9.20
N ILE A 71 14.35 -13.38 -8.58
CA ILE A 71 15.02 -14.65 -8.26
C ILE A 71 15.58 -15.29 -9.53
N THR A 72 14.77 -15.36 -10.59
CA THR A 72 15.14 -16.01 -11.85
C THR A 72 16.27 -15.26 -12.55
N ALA A 73 16.17 -13.92 -12.62
CA ALA A 73 17.20 -13.08 -13.18
C ALA A 73 18.52 -13.18 -12.40
N LEU A 74 18.46 -13.23 -11.06
CA LEU A 74 19.66 -13.40 -10.24
C LEU A 74 20.31 -14.77 -10.48
N VAL A 75 19.54 -15.85 -10.54
CA VAL A 75 20.09 -17.21 -10.75
C VAL A 75 20.77 -17.36 -12.13
N ASP A 76 20.24 -16.71 -13.17
CA ASP A 76 20.82 -16.78 -14.53
C ASP A 76 22.17 -16.04 -14.64
N ASN A 77 22.35 -14.99 -13.84
CA ASN A 77 23.63 -14.30 -13.71
C ASN A 77 24.60 -15.17 -12.92
N ARG A 78 25.55 -15.85 -13.59
CA ARG A 78 26.53 -16.80 -13.01
C ARG A 78 27.43 -16.28 -11.87
N GLU A 79 27.30 -15.02 -11.50
CA GLU A 79 27.99 -14.39 -10.35
C GLU A 79 27.06 -14.02 -9.19
N ALA A 80 25.80 -14.46 -9.20
CA ALA A 80 24.90 -14.17 -8.10
C ALA A 80 25.35 -14.90 -6.84
N SER A 81 25.64 -14.10 -5.81
CA SER A 81 25.92 -14.61 -4.48
C SER A 81 24.66 -15.32 -3.95
N VAL A 82 24.79 -16.61 -3.64
CA VAL A 82 23.75 -17.47 -3.05
C VAL A 82 22.92 -16.77 -1.96
N PRO A 83 23.51 -15.94 -1.06
CA PRO A 83 22.74 -15.23 -0.04
C PRO A 83 21.63 -14.30 -0.55
N ILE A 84 21.83 -13.63 -1.69
CA ILE A 84 20.84 -12.69 -2.24
C ILE A 84 19.63 -13.47 -2.77
N VAL A 85 19.88 -14.58 -3.47
CA VAL A 85 18.80 -15.47 -3.95
C VAL A 85 17.99 -16.01 -2.76
N THR A 86 18.66 -16.41 -1.68
CA THR A 86 18.00 -16.87 -0.45
C THR A 86 17.17 -15.75 0.21
N LEU A 87 17.63 -14.49 0.17
CA LEU A 87 16.88 -13.36 0.70
C LEU A 87 15.58 -13.11 -0.09
N PHE A 88 15.63 -13.15 -1.43
CA PHE A 88 14.42 -13.02 -2.26
C PHE A 88 13.48 -14.23 -2.07
N ALA A 89 14.02 -15.44 -1.98
CA ALA A 89 13.21 -16.61 -1.65
C ALA A 89 12.50 -16.50 -0.27
N LEU A 90 13.09 -15.77 0.68
CA LEU A 90 12.47 -15.48 1.98
C LEU A 90 11.35 -14.42 1.87
N PHE A 91 11.34 -13.57 0.85
CA PHE A 91 10.24 -12.62 0.65
C PHE A 91 8.93 -13.32 0.26
N ILE A 92 8.97 -14.42 -0.49
CA ILE A 92 7.77 -15.19 -0.86
C ILE A 92 6.86 -15.52 0.34
N PRO A 93 7.33 -16.22 1.40
CA PRO A 93 6.48 -16.52 2.56
C PRO A 93 6.07 -15.25 3.33
N VAL A 94 6.91 -14.21 3.37
CA VAL A 94 6.58 -12.94 4.02
C VAL A 94 5.43 -12.23 3.30
N ILE A 95 5.50 -12.13 1.98
CA ILE A 95 4.44 -11.55 1.13
C ILE A 95 3.16 -12.35 1.30
N TYR A 96 3.26 -13.68 1.37
CA TYR A 96 2.10 -14.55 1.50
C TYR A 96 1.40 -14.39 2.86
N CYS A 97 2.15 -14.34 3.97
CA CYS A 97 1.61 -14.03 5.29
C CYS A 97 0.97 -12.64 5.31
N TYR A 98 1.65 -11.63 4.76
CA TYR A 98 1.13 -10.27 4.67
C TYR A 98 -0.20 -10.22 3.91
N ASN A 99 -0.27 -10.83 2.74
CA ASN A 99 -1.48 -10.94 1.92
C ASN A 99 -2.66 -11.54 2.71
N LEU A 100 -2.42 -12.63 3.46
CA LEU A 100 -3.45 -13.29 4.26
C LEU A 100 -3.95 -12.39 5.41
N PHE A 101 -3.04 -11.79 6.18
CA PHE A 101 -3.42 -10.91 7.29
C PHE A 101 -4.11 -9.64 6.82
N ASP A 102 -3.65 -9.04 5.73
CA ASP A 102 -4.23 -7.83 5.15
C ASP A 102 -5.66 -8.10 4.65
N ALA A 103 -5.88 -9.19 3.91
CA ALA A 103 -7.22 -9.54 3.43
C ALA A 103 -8.22 -9.80 4.58
N LEU A 104 -7.77 -10.43 5.68
CA LEU A 104 -8.62 -10.66 6.85
C LEU A 104 -9.00 -9.34 7.54
N GLN A 105 -8.05 -8.43 7.75
CA GLN A 105 -8.31 -7.12 8.38
C GLN A 105 -9.20 -6.23 7.51
N LEU A 106 -8.97 -6.24 6.20
CA LEU A 106 -9.77 -5.46 5.25
C LEU A 106 -11.22 -5.94 5.19
N THR A 107 -11.48 -7.22 5.45
CA THR A 107 -12.86 -7.73 5.48
C THR A 107 -13.71 -7.02 6.54
N ASP A 108 -13.14 -6.75 7.71
CA ASP A 108 -13.82 -5.99 8.77
C ASP A 108 -14.07 -4.55 8.38
N HIS A 109 -13.08 -3.91 7.74
CA HIS A 109 -13.21 -2.55 7.22
C HIS A 109 -14.31 -2.46 6.15
N VAL A 110 -14.33 -3.38 5.20
CA VAL A 110 -15.36 -3.42 4.15
C VAL A 110 -16.74 -3.66 4.76
N ASN A 111 -16.88 -4.61 5.69
CA ASN A 111 -18.17 -4.88 6.33
C ASN A 111 -18.70 -3.69 7.12
N ARG A 112 -17.83 -2.98 7.86
CA ARG A 112 -18.21 -1.76 8.58
C ARG A 112 -18.67 -0.66 7.63
N ARG A 113 -18.01 -0.51 6.48
CA ARG A 113 -18.43 0.43 5.43
C ARG A 113 -19.80 0.08 4.86
N LEU A 114 -20.06 -1.21 4.61
CA LEU A 114 -21.35 -1.69 4.12
C LEU A 114 -22.49 -1.44 5.14
N GLU A 115 -22.20 -1.53 6.44
CA GLU A 115 -23.17 -1.25 7.51
C GLU A 115 -23.51 0.25 7.65
N LEU A 116 -22.52 1.13 7.45
CA LEU A 116 -22.70 2.58 7.57
C LEU A 116 -23.40 3.21 6.34
N GLY A 117 -23.34 2.56 5.18
CA GLY A 117 -24.09 2.96 3.98
C GLY A 117 -23.91 4.44 3.61
N ALA A 118 -25.02 5.17 3.45
CA ALA A 118 -25.04 6.60 3.12
C ALA A 118 -24.72 7.54 4.32
N PHE A 119 -24.72 7.00 5.54
CA PHE A 119 -24.26 7.70 6.75
C PHE A 119 -22.77 7.45 7.01
N ALA A 120 -22.12 6.64 6.18
CA ALA A 120 -20.67 6.64 6.14
C ALA A 120 -20.24 8.06 5.77
N ILE A 121 -19.53 8.70 6.69
CA ILE A 121 -18.83 9.97 6.48
C ILE A 121 -18.20 9.94 5.07
N PRO A 122 -18.30 11.04 4.29
CA PRO A 122 -17.79 11.07 2.92
C PRO A 122 -16.42 10.40 2.84
N ALA A 123 -16.24 9.59 1.81
CA ALA A 123 -15.03 8.77 1.68
C ALA A 123 -13.73 9.60 1.55
N GLU A 124 -13.80 10.94 1.54
CA GLU A 124 -12.65 11.83 1.45
C GLU A 124 -11.96 12.05 2.81
N ASP A 125 -12.70 12.07 3.93
CA ASP A 125 -12.17 12.38 5.26
C ASP A 125 -11.88 11.13 6.12
N MET A 126 -12.36 9.96 5.68
CA MET A 126 -11.99 8.65 6.23
C MET A 126 -11.37 7.72 5.16
N GLU A 127 -10.76 8.30 4.11
CA GLU A 127 -9.63 7.64 3.45
C GLU A 127 -8.55 7.52 4.54
N LEU A 128 -8.53 6.36 5.23
CA LEU A 128 -7.39 5.95 6.03
C LEU A 128 -6.13 6.31 5.25
N ASN A 129 -5.14 6.84 5.95
CA ASN A 129 -3.77 7.01 5.49
C ASN A 129 -3.21 5.67 4.98
N ASP A 130 -3.67 5.20 3.83
CA ASP A 130 -3.22 4.01 3.16
C ASP A 130 -2.23 4.51 2.12
N PRO A 131 -0.94 4.66 2.51
CA PRO A 131 0.09 5.17 1.61
C PRO A 131 0.10 4.37 0.31
N LEU A 132 -0.19 3.07 0.38
CA LEU A 132 -0.33 2.16 -0.76
C LEU A 132 -1.42 2.61 -1.75
N GLN A 133 -2.61 3.01 -1.27
CA GLN A 133 -3.69 3.42 -2.17
C GLN A 133 -3.42 4.78 -2.80
N LYS A 134 -2.81 5.70 -2.05
CA LYS A 134 -2.32 7.00 -2.57
C LYS A 134 -1.18 6.82 -3.57
N LEU A 135 -0.30 5.87 -3.30
CA LEU A 135 0.82 5.47 -4.16
C LEU A 135 0.33 4.82 -5.45
N MET A 136 -0.79 4.11 -5.40
CA MET A 136 -1.38 3.44 -6.56
C MET A 136 -2.36 4.33 -7.36
N LYS A 137 -2.94 5.38 -6.77
CA LYS A 137 -3.85 6.31 -7.47
C LYS A 137 -3.07 7.15 -8.50
N GLY A 138 -3.47 7.05 -9.77
CA GLY A 138 -3.02 7.95 -10.84
C GLY A 138 -1.62 7.65 -11.41
N THR A 139 -0.94 8.70 -11.88
CA THR A 139 0.37 8.69 -12.55
C THR A 139 1.52 8.10 -11.71
N ASN A 140 1.33 8.02 -10.39
CA ASN A 140 2.34 7.56 -9.44
C ASN A 140 2.82 6.13 -9.72
N VAL A 141 1.94 5.23 -10.18
CA VAL A 141 2.32 3.85 -10.54
C VAL A 141 3.34 3.81 -11.67
N GLY A 142 3.15 4.64 -12.70
CA GLY A 142 4.08 4.73 -13.82
C GLY A 142 5.45 5.26 -13.39
N VAL A 143 5.47 6.29 -12.55
CA VAL A 143 6.71 6.87 -12.00
C VAL A 143 7.46 5.85 -11.15
N ILE A 144 6.75 5.09 -10.31
CA ILE A 144 7.35 4.02 -9.51
C ILE A 144 7.94 2.94 -10.39
N LEU A 145 7.27 2.55 -11.47
CA LEU A 145 7.78 1.53 -12.40
C LEU A 145 9.05 2.00 -13.11
N ILE A 146 9.12 3.28 -13.50
CA ILE A 146 10.31 3.87 -14.11
C ILE A 146 11.46 3.95 -13.10
N ILE A 147 11.19 4.37 -11.86
CA ILE A 147 12.21 4.43 -10.80
C ILE A 147 12.70 3.04 -10.44
N ALA A 148 11.79 2.08 -10.23
CA ALA A 148 12.12 0.70 -9.90
C ALA A 148 12.90 0.05 -11.05
N GLY A 149 12.41 0.19 -12.29
CA GLY A 149 13.10 -0.29 -13.49
C GLY A 149 14.48 0.33 -13.68
N GLY A 150 14.60 1.65 -13.47
CA GLY A 150 15.87 2.37 -13.51
C GLY A 150 16.83 1.93 -12.41
N LEU A 151 16.34 1.70 -11.19
CA LEU A 151 17.13 1.19 -10.06
C LEU A 151 17.62 -0.24 -10.33
N ILE A 152 16.76 -1.11 -10.86
CA ILE A 152 17.12 -2.49 -11.23
C ILE A 152 18.12 -2.48 -12.37
N PHE A 153 17.91 -1.67 -13.40
CA PHE A 153 18.86 -1.50 -14.49
C PHE A 153 20.21 -1.01 -13.99
N MET A 154 20.20 -0.04 -13.07
CA MET A 154 21.41 0.49 -12.43
C MET A 154 22.13 -0.58 -11.60
N LEU A 155 21.41 -1.37 -10.80
CA LEU A 155 21.99 -2.46 -10.00
C LEU A 155 22.48 -3.62 -10.88
N SER A 156 21.75 -3.96 -11.94
CA SER A 156 22.11 -5.02 -12.89
C SER A 156 23.41 -4.70 -13.63
N ASN A 157 23.66 -3.42 -13.91
CA ASN A 157 24.88 -2.98 -14.60
C ASN A 157 26.13 -2.86 -13.70
N LYS A 158 26.12 -3.44 -12.48
CA LYS A 158 27.23 -3.45 -11.49
C LYS A 158 28.04 -2.13 -11.52
N PRO A 159 27.51 -1.01 -11.02
CA PRO A 159 28.21 0.26 -11.07
C PRO A 159 29.50 0.11 -10.27
N SER A 160 30.62 0.49 -10.86
CA SER A 160 31.98 0.22 -10.35
C SER A 160 32.20 0.78 -8.93
N TRP A 161 31.45 1.81 -8.56
CA TRP A 161 31.44 2.36 -7.21
C TRP A 161 30.75 1.45 -6.17
N PHE A 162 29.73 0.67 -6.56
CA PHE A 162 29.02 -0.22 -5.67
C PHE A 162 29.90 -1.39 -5.23
N SER A 163 30.66 -2.00 -6.14
CA SER A 163 31.65 -3.00 -5.77
C SER A 163 32.75 -2.41 -4.87
N ALA A 164 33.21 -1.18 -5.15
CA ALA A 164 34.16 -0.48 -4.30
C ALA A 164 33.61 -0.22 -2.88
N LEU A 165 32.32 0.13 -2.75
CA LEU A 165 31.65 0.33 -1.46
C LEU A 165 31.55 -0.97 -0.67
N PHE A 166 31.13 -2.08 -1.30
CA PHE A 166 31.06 -3.38 -0.64
C PHE A 166 32.43 -3.92 -0.25
N HIS A 167 33.45 -3.71 -1.08
CA HIS A 167 34.83 -4.01 -0.71
C HIS A 167 35.32 -3.12 0.44
N LEU A 168 34.97 -1.84 0.47
CA LEU A 168 35.29 -0.97 1.58
C LEU A 168 34.64 -1.50 2.86
N MET A 169 33.33 -1.72 2.86
CA MET A 169 32.55 -2.17 4.03
C MET A 169 32.88 -3.59 4.51
N GLY A 170 33.24 -4.50 3.61
CA GLY A 170 33.61 -5.89 3.93
C GLY A 170 35.10 -6.11 4.19
N SER A 171 35.95 -5.13 3.92
CA SER A 171 37.39 -5.23 4.18
C SER A 171 37.75 -4.89 5.62
N PHE A 172 38.87 -5.44 6.09
CA PHE A 172 39.51 -5.05 7.35
C PHE A 172 39.78 -3.53 7.43
N VAL A 173 40.03 -2.88 6.29
CA VAL A 173 40.26 -1.43 6.23
C VAL A 173 38.97 -0.66 6.54
N GLY A 174 37.81 -1.10 6.02
CA GLY A 174 36.55 -0.45 6.33
C GLY A 174 36.13 -0.63 7.78
N SER A 175 36.35 -1.81 8.36
CA SER A 175 36.05 -2.02 9.79
C SER A 175 36.92 -1.14 10.69
N CYS A 176 38.22 -0.98 10.38
CA CYS A 176 39.09 -0.03 11.09
C CYS A 176 38.59 1.42 10.98
N ILE A 177 38.17 1.85 9.78
CA ILE A 177 37.63 3.20 9.57
C ILE A 177 36.34 3.40 10.38
N LEU A 178 35.46 2.40 10.41
CA LEU A 178 34.17 2.49 11.12
C LEU A 178 34.36 2.59 12.63
N VAL A 179 35.28 1.79 13.19
CA VAL A 179 35.63 1.83 14.61
C VAL A 179 36.24 3.18 14.97
N LEU A 180 37.17 3.70 14.17
CA LEU A 180 37.77 5.02 14.40
C LEU A 180 36.74 6.15 14.31
N ALA A 181 35.84 6.10 13.33
CA ALA A 181 34.76 7.08 13.19
C ALA A 181 33.80 7.04 14.39
N GLY A 182 33.45 5.85 14.88
CA GLY A 182 32.61 5.67 16.07
C GLY A 182 33.27 6.21 17.34
N VAL A 183 34.55 5.93 17.54
CA VAL A 183 35.32 6.48 18.67
C VAL A 183 35.44 8.00 18.56
N ALA A 184 35.72 8.53 17.36
CA ALA A 184 35.80 9.97 17.13
C ALA A 184 34.45 10.67 17.41
N MET A 185 33.34 10.10 16.95
CA MET A 185 32.00 10.63 17.22
C MET A 185 31.69 10.61 18.72
N PHE A 186 31.99 9.51 19.42
CA PHE A 186 31.77 9.39 20.87
C PHE A 186 32.58 10.44 21.65
N LEU A 187 33.83 10.67 21.26
CA LEU A 187 34.67 11.69 21.88
C LEU A 187 34.18 13.11 21.58
N LEU A 188 33.71 13.38 20.35
CA LEU A 188 33.13 14.68 19.99
C LEU A 188 31.85 14.96 20.80
N ASP A 189 31.01 13.97 21.02
CA ASP A 189 29.79 14.09 21.82
C ASP A 189 30.10 14.24 23.32
N SER A 190 31.10 13.49 23.83
CA SER A 190 31.58 13.61 25.21
C SER A 190 32.17 14.99 25.53
N ARG A 191 32.75 15.67 24.53
CA ARG A 191 33.24 17.07 24.67
C ARG A 191 32.12 18.11 24.67
N LYS A 192 30.94 17.77 24.16
CA LYS A 192 29.79 18.69 24.07
C LYS A 192 28.94 18.70 25.35
N ASN A 193 29.05 17.64 26.16
CA ASN A 193 28.36 17.45 27.44
C ASN A 193 29.24 17.77 28.67
N LYS A 194 30.38 18.45 28.49
CA LYS A 194 31.19 19.08 29.54
C LYS A 194 31.16 20.59 29.38
#